data_AF-A0A662T967-F1
#
_entry.id   AF-A0A662T967-F1
#
_cell.length_a   1.000
_cell.length_b   1.000
_cell.length_c   1.000
_cell.angle_alpha   90.00
_cell.angle_beta   90.00
_cell.angle_gamma   90.00
#
_symmetry.space_group_name_H-M   'P 1'
#
loop_
_entity.id
_entity.type
_entity.pdbx_description
1 polymer ?
#
loop_
_entity_poly.entity_id
_entity_poly.type
_entity_poly.pdbx_seq_one_letter_code
_entity_poly.pdbx_strand_id
1 'polypeptide(L)'
;MSNHFACGVATYLFQDQKTGLITPLPKFLDVGGFVDYLKELTEYIRKGGSKKLALLKLLAKIGKFIIWEHTPEQLKKRKRIYWMLFNIFARHNYHALGEFHLNTLFVGMMHFQDEYNYDVARIQRCDIHYVSPDGRLIPFCTFNVFPEIYRDRLQKIYSYSIKEYLEMNRLKSMSQIKYRRNIRKLESTELYRKTYEGFWDPSRLSYEEKKKISIRFGIPVIEQ
;
A
#
# COMPACT_ATOMS: atom_id res chain seq x y z
N MET A 1 -20.75 -5.33 6.30
CA MET A 1 -20.57 -4.11 7.12
C MET A 1 -19.45 -3.31 6.47
N SER A 2 -19.64 -2.02 6.22
CA SER A 2 -18.55 -1.14 5.75
C SER A 2 -17.74 -0.63 6.94
N ASN A 3 -16.47 -0.31 6.69
CA ASN A 3 -15.60 0.29 7.71
C ASN A 3 -16.17 1.64 8.20
N HIS A 4 -15.79 2.06 9.39
CA HIS A 4 -16.13 3.39 9.90
C HIS A 4 -15.48 4.46 9.01
N PHE A 5 -16.18 5.57 8.70
CA PHE A 5 -15.65 6.62 7.81
C PHE A 5 -14.33 7.22 8.32
N ALA A 6 -14.18 7.34 9.65
CA ALA A 6 -12.95 7.81 10.29
C ALA A 6 -11.88 6.71 10.46
N CYS A 7 -12.15 5.45 10.10
CA CYS A 7 -11.15 4.37 10.24
C CYS A 7 -9.96 4.60 9.32
N GLY A 8 -10.26 4.84 8.05
CA GLY A 8 -9.29 5.17 7.03
C GLY A 8 -9.98 5.79 5.84
N VAL A 9 -9.36 6.82 5.26
CA VAL A 9 -9.76 7.43 4.00
C VAL A 9 -8.55 7.45 3.10
N ALA A 10 -8.71 7.12 1.83
CA ALA A 10 -7.61 7.16 0.89
C ALA A 10 -8.05 7.65 -0.49
N THR A 11 -7.11 8.23 -1.22
CA THR A 11 -7.26 8.61 -2.61
C THR A 11 -5.95 8.43 -3.37
N TYR A 12 -6.03 8.39 -4.69
CA TYR A 12 -4.87 8.50 -5.57
C TYR A 12 -4.77 9.92 -6.12
N LEU A 13 -3.54 10.42 -6.23
CA LEU A 13 -3.22 11.69 -6.88
C LEU A 13 -2.49 11.41 -8.19
N PHE A 14 -2.85 12.13 -9.24
CA PHE A 14 -2.22 12.05 -10.55
C PHE A 14 -1.55 13.38 -10.87
N GLN A 15 -0.25 13.36 -11.16
CA GLN A 15 0.51 14.54 -11.52
C GLN A 15 0.72 14.60 -13.03
N ASP A 16 0.32 15.70 -13.67
CA ASP A 16 0.70 16.00 -15.04
C ASP A 16 2.19 16.33 -15.12
N GLN A 17 2.95 15.54 -15.86
CA GLN A 17 4.42 15.68 -15.93
C GLN A 17 4.87 16.96 -16.64
N LYS A 18 4.01 17.58 -17.47
CA LYS A 18 4.36 18.81 -18.19
C LYS A 18 4.01 20.07 -17.39
N THR A 19 2.85 20.07 -16.76
CA THR A 19 2.32 21.25 -16.05
C THR A 19 2.55 21.20 -14.54
N GLY A 20 2.89 20.03 -14.00
CA GLY A 20 3.00 19.81 -12.56
C GLY A 20 1.64 19.73 -11.84
N LEU A 21 0.52 19.88 -12.57
CA LEU A 21 -0.83 19.89 -11.98
C LEU A 21 -1.17 18.55 -11.33
N ILE A 22 -1.56 18.59 -10.06
CA ILE A 22 -1.98 17.41 -9.31
C ILE A 22 -3.52 17.33 -9.30
N THR A 23 -4.06 16.22 -9.79
CA THR A 23 -5.51 15.97 -9.82
C THR A 23 -5.85 14.72 -9.00
N PRO A 24 -6.64 14.85 -7.92
CA PRO A 24 -7.14 13.70 -7.16
C PRO A 24 -8.10 12.83 -7.97
N LEU A 25 -8.05 11.52 -7.77
CA LEU A 25 -8.91 10.54 -8.48
C LEU A 25 -10.41 10.90 -8.41
N PRO A 26 -11.00 11.27 -7.26
CA PRO A 26 -12.42 11.63 -7.20
C PRO A 26 -12.82 12.87 -8.00
N LYS A 27 -11.85 13.68 -8.48
CA LYS A 27 -12.16 14.85 -9.32
C LYS A 27 -12.49 14.46 -10.76
N PHE A 28 -12.04 13.30 -11.24
CA PHE A 28 -12.24 12.87 -12.62
C PHE A 28 -12.76 11.44 -12.77
N LEU A 29 -13.00 10.75 -11.65
CA LEU A 29 -13.65 9.45 -11.61
C LEU A 29 -14.80 9.51 -10.59
N ASP A 30 -16.00 9.17 -11.01
CA ASP A 30 -17.16 8.96 -10.14
C ASP A 30 -16.99 7.65 -9.34
N VAL A 31 -16.22 7.75 -8.25
CA VAL A 31 -15.91 6.61 -7.36
C VAL A 31 -17.19 6.06 -6.71
N GLY A 32 -18.10 6.95 -6.30
CA GLY A 32 -19.35 6.56 -5.63
C GLY A 32 -20.24 5.75 -6.58
N GLY A 33 -20.56 6.32 -7.74
CA GLY A 33 -21.36 5.64 -8.75
C GLY A 33 -20.72 4.35 -9.26
N PHE A 34 -19.38 4.32 -9.38
CA PHE A 34 -18.68 3.10 -9.77
C PHE A 34 -18.81 1.99 -8.72
N VAL A 35 -18.62 2.31 -7.44
CA VAL A 35 -18.76 1.35 -6.33
C VAL A 35 -20.20 0.83 -6.24
N ASP A 36 -21.20 1.69 -6.40
CA ASP A 36 -22.60 1.27 -6.38
C ASP A 36 -22.94 0.36 -7.57
N TYR A 37 -22.41 0.65 -8.75
CA TYR A 37 -22.55 -0.25 -9.90
C TYR A 37 -21.89 -1.62 -9.69
N LEU A 38 -20.72 -1.67 -9.04
CA LEU A 38 -20.10 -2.94 -8.65
C LEU A 38 -20.96 -3.73 -7.66
N LYS A 39 -21.65 -3.06 -6.73
CA LYS A 39 -22.62 -3.72 -5.83
C LYS A 39 -23.79 -4.30 -6.60
N GLU A 40 -24.37 -3.56 -7.56
CA GLU A 40 -25.44 -4.07 -8.42
C GLU A 40 -25.02 -5.33 -9.20
N LEU A 41 -23.82 -5.32 -9.79
CA LEU A 41 -23.28 -6.48 -10.50
C LEU A 41 -23.03 -7.67 -9.55
N THR A 42 -22.57 -7.39 -8.33
CA THR A 42 -22.36 -8.42 -7.30
C THR A 42 -23.70 -9.06 -6.90
N GLU A 43 -24.74 -8.26 -6.70
CA GLU A 43 -26.10 -8.75 -6.40
C GLU A 43 -26.70 -9.55 -7.56
N TYR A 44 -26.48 -9.11 -8.81
CA TYR A 44 -26.86 -9.89 -10.00
C TYR A 44 -26.21 -11.28 -10.01
N ILE A 45 -24.91 -11.37 -9.71
CA ILE A 45 -24.19 -12.65 -9.63
C ILE A 45 -24.74 -13.50 -8.47
N ARG A 46 -24.99 -12.91 -7.30
CA ARG A 46 -25.54 -13.61 -6.12
C ARG A 46 -26.92 -14.22 -6.39
N LYS A 47 -27.74 -13.56 -7.21
CA LYS A 47 -29.06 -14.06 -7.65
C LYS A 47 -29.00 -15.12 -8.77
N GLY A 48 -27.82 -15.66 -9.08
CA GLY A 48 -27.62 -16.68 -10.11
C GLY A 48 -27.24 -16.14 -11.50
N GLY A 49 -26.98 -14.84 -11.62
CA GLY A 49 -26.55 -14.22 -12.86
C GLY A 49 -25.17 -14.70 -13.35
N SER A 50 -25.00 -14.78 -14.67
CA SER A 50 -23.73 -15.19 -15.29
C SER A 50 -22.59 -14.20 -14.99
N LYS A 51 -21.50 -14.70 -14.38
CA LYS A 51 -20.26 -13.92 -14.13
C LYS A 51 -19.67 -13.32 -15.41
N LYS A 52 -19.72 -14.04 -16.53
CA LYS A 52 -19.22 -13.56 -17.84
C LYS A 52 -20.04 -12.36 -18.32
N LEU A 53 -21.36 -12.42 -18.16
CA LEU A 53 -22.23 -11.30 -18.53
C LEU A 53 -22.02 -10.10 -17.59
N ALA A 54 -21.80 -10.33 -16.30
CA ALA A 54 -21.47 -9.27 -15.35
C ALA A 54 -20.14 -8.57 -15.72
N LEU A 55 -19.12 -9.35 -16.08
CA LEU A 55 -17.84 -8.80 -16.55
C LEU A 55 -18.01 -7.99 -17.86
N LEU A 56 -18.77 -8.51 -18.83
CA LEU A 56 -19.05 -7.78 -20.07
C LEU A 56 -19.77 -6.45 -19.80
N LYS A 57 -20.78 -6.48 -18.92
CA LYS A 57 -21.50 -5.28 -18.46
C LYS A 57 -20.56 -4.30 -17.75
N LEU A 58 -19.61 -4.78 -16.95
CA LEU A 58 -18.61 -3.95 -16.29
C LEU A 58 -17.72 -3.24 -17.31
N LEU A 59 -17.09 -4.01 -18.20
CA LEU A 59 -16.17 -3.48 -19.21
C LEU A 59 -16.86 -2.50 -20.16
N ALA A 60 -18.12 -2.73 -20.53
CA ALA A 60 -18.89 -1.84 -21.39
C ALA A 60 -19.24 -0.49 -20.72
N LYS A 61 -19.46 -0.46 -19.40
CA LYS A 61 -19.88 0.74 -18.68
C LYS A 61 -18.75 1.47 -17.95
N ILE A 62 -17.53 0.92 -17.91
CA ILE A 62 -16.43 1.49 -17.12
C ILE A 62 -16.09 2.93 -17.51
N GLY A 63 -16.18 3.26 -18.81
CA GLY A 63 -15.93 4.61 -19.31
C GLY A 63 -16.97 5.65 -18.89
N LYS A 64 -18.17 5.25 -18.46
CA LYS A 64 -19.24 6.15 -17.99
C LYS A 64 -18.87 6.86 -16.70
N PHE A 65 -18.05 6.24 -15.87
CA PHE A 65 -17.64 6.78 -14.57
C PHE A 65 -16.46 7.76 -14.70
N ILE A 66 -15.90 7.93 -15.89
CA ILE A 66 -14.79 8.84 -16.14
C ILE A 66 -15.34 10.20 -16.55
N ILE A 67 -15.05 11.23 -15.76
CA ILE A 67 -15.39 12.61 -16.04
C ILE A 67 -14.28 13.18 -16.91
N TRP A 68 -14.46 13.08 -18.22
CA TRP A 68 -13.43 13.40 -19.19
C TRP A 68 -12.98 14.85 -19.08
N GLU A 69 -13.88 15.78 -18.76
CA GLU A 69 -13.59 17.22 -18.64
C GLU A 69 -12.45 17.48 -17.65
N HIS A 70 -12.51 16.85 -16.48
CA HIS A 70 -11.55 17.01 -15.37
C HIS A 70 -10.38 16.03 -15.40
N THR A 71 -10.35 15.10 -16.37
CA THR A 71 -9.26 14.13 -16.47
C THR A 71 -7.94 14.83 -16.88
N PRO A 72 -6.79 14.51 -16.26
CA PRO A 72 -5.48 15.00 -16.70
C PRO A 72 -5.19 14.67 -18.17
N GLU A 73 -4.53 15.57 -18.90
CA GLU A 73 -4.34 15.45 -20.36
C GLU A 73 -3.57 14.19 -20.76
N GLN A 74 -2.56 13.82 -19.97
CA GLN A 74 -1.81 12.58 -20.15
C GLN A 74 -2.65 11.29 -20.02
N LEU A 75 -3.75 11.35 -19.25
CA LEU A 75 -4.67 10.24 -19.06
C LEU A 75 -5.81 10.25 -20.10
N LYS A 76 -6.21 11.44 -20.55
CA LYS A 76 -7.14 11.64 -21.68
C LYS A 76 -6.57 11.08 -22.98
N LYS A 77 -5.29 11.34 -23.25
CA LYS A 77 -4.63 10.94 -24.49
C LYS A 77 -4.76 9.44 -24.72
N ARG A 78 -5.30 9.06 -25.89
CA ARG A 78 -5.60 7.66 -26.28
C ARG A 78 -6.47 6.90 -25.26
N LYS A 79 -7.26 7.60 -24.45
CA LYS A 79 -8.10 7.03 -23.38
C LYS A 79 -7.30 6.14 -22.41
N ARG A 80 -6.09 6.56 -22.04
CA ARG A 80 -5.18 5.75 -21.20
C ARG A 80 -5.83 5.32 -19.88
N ILE A 81 -6.53 6.22 -19.19
CA ILE A 81 -7.23 5.87 -17.94
C ILE A 81 -8.29 4.77 -18.15
N TYR A 82 -9.06 4.83 -19.24
CA TYR A 82 -10.03 3.79 -19.58
C TYR A 82 -9.33 2.45 -19.78
N TRP A 83 -8.21 2.42 -20.52
CA TRP A 83 -7.47 1.19 -20.77
C TRP A 83 -6.81 0.63 -19.51
N MET A 84 -6.32 1.49 -18.61
CA MET A 84 -5.81 1.06 -17.31
C MET A 84 -6.90 0.37 -16.49
N LEU A 85 -8.07 1.02 -16.35
CA LEU A 85 -9.21 0.45 -15.64
C LEU A 85 -9.71 -0.84 -16.32
N PHE A 86 -9.83 -0.86 -17.64
CA PHE A 86 -10.21 -2.04 -18.41
C PHE A 86 -9.25 -3.21 -18.16
N ASN A 87 -7.94 -2.96 -18.22
CA ASN A 87 -6.93 -3.99 -18.04
C ASN A 87 -6.93 -4.58 -16.62
N ILE A 88 -7.20 -3.77 -15.58
CA ILE A 88 -7.32 -4.25 -14.20
C ILE A 88 -8.40 -5.34 -14.11
N PHE A 89 -9.58 -5.11 -14.68
CA PHE A 89 -10.69 -6.07 -14.63
C PHE A 89 -10.61 -7.17 -15.69
N ALA A 90 -9.96 -6.95 -16.83
CA ALA A 90 -9.85 -7.97 -17.87
C ALA A 90 -8.73 -8.98 -17.56
N ARG A 91 -7.54 -8.50 -17.17
CA ARG A 91 -6.33 -9.32 -17.07
C ARG A 91 -6.12 -9.95 -15.69
N HIS A 92 -6.77 -9.44 -14.65
CA HIS A 92 -6.67 -9.95 -13.26
C HIS A 92 -5.22 -10.20 -12.79
N ASN A 93 -4.25 -9.41 -13.27
CA ASN A 93 -2.83 -9.62 -12.99
C ASN A 93 -2.18 -8.40 -12.32
N TYR A 94 -1.15 -8.66 -11.51
CA TYR A 94 -0.44 -7.62 -10.76
C TYR A 94 0.23 -6.58 -11.67
N HIS A 95 0.58 -6.93 -12.91
CA HIS A 95 1.16 -5.98 -13.86
C HIS A 95 0.19 -4.86 -14.25
N ALA A 96 -1.11 -5.17 -14.43
CA ALA A 96 -2.13 -4.16 -14.73
C ALA A 96 -2.34 -3.18 -13.56
N LEU A 97 -2.32 -3.68 -12.32
CA LEU A 97 -2.32 -2.82 -11.13
C LEU A 97 -1.03 -2.03 -10.98
N GLY A 98 0.11 -2.63 -11.33
CA GLY A 98 1.42 -1.97 -11.30
C GLY A 98 1.47 -0.74 -12.18
N GLU A 99 0.92 -0.80 -13.41
CA GLU A 99 0.83 0.38 -14.28
C GLU A 99 0.01 1.49 -13.61
N PHE A 100 -1.10 1.16 -12.95
CA PHE A 100 -1.88 2.14 -12.20
C PHE A 100 -1.06 2.77 -11.06
N HIS A 101 -0.50 1.95 -10.18
CA HIS A 101 0.21 2.44 -9.00
C HIS A 101 1.47 3.24 -9.33
N LEU A 102 2.23 2.85 -10.36
CA LEU A 102 3.45 3.57 -10.77
C LEU A 102 3.18 4.98 -11.33
N ASN A 103 1.95 5.26 -11.78
CA ASN A 103 1.57 6.56 -12.33
C ASN A 103 0.75 7.40 -11.32
N THR A 104 0.68 6.97 -10.05
CA THR A 104 -0.12 7.62 -9.02
C THR A 104 0.63 7.76 -7.71
N LEU A 105 0.30 8.78 -6.94
CA LEU A 105 0.66 8.86 -5.53
C LEU A 105 -0.56 8.45 -4.70
N PHE A 106 -0.42 7.39 -3.91
CA PHE A 106 -1.43 7.01 -2.92
C PHE A 106 -1.32 7.94 -1.70
N VAL A 107 -2.45 8.53 -1.31
CA VAL A 107 -2.56 9.34 -0.10
C VAL A 107 -3.63 8.72 0.79
N GLY A 108 -3.20 8.20 1.92
CA GLY A 108 -4.07 7.68 2.97
C GLY A 108 -4.05 8.60 4.19
N MET A 109 -5.18 8.68 4.87
CA MET A 109 -5.35 9.35 6.15
C MET A 109 -6.08 8.42 7.10
N MET A 110 -5.63 8.39 8.34
CA MET A 110 -6.28 7.67 9.43
C MET A 110 -6.38 8.61 10.63
N HIS A 111 -7.54 8.60 11.29
CA HIS A 111 -7.72 9.33 12.53
C HIS A 111 -7.33 8.40 13.69
N PHE A 112 -6.11 8.44 14.22
CA PHE A 112 -5.78 7.53 15.33
C PHE A 112 -6.59 7.86 16.59
N GLN A 113 -6.93 6.83 17.37
CA GLN A 113 -7.57 7.01 18.68
C GLN A 113 -6.52 7.02 19.78
N ASP A 114 -6.87 7.66 20.89
CA ASP A 114 -6.20 7.64 22.18
C ASP A 114 -7.23 7.30 23.28
N GLU A 115 -6.79 7.28 24.54
CA GLU A 115 -7.64 6.93 25.67
C GLU A 115 -8.80 7.94 25.90
N TYR A 116 -8.68 9.18 25.43
CA TYR A 116 -9.67 10.25 25.63
C TYR A 116 -10.73 10.32 24.53
N ASN A 117 -10.43 9.81 23.34
CA ASN A 117 -11.36 9.78 22.19
C ASN A 117 -11.68 8.36 21.70
N TYR A 118 -11.52 7.37 22.57
CA TYR A 118 -11.80 5.96 22.27
C TYR A 118 -13.29 5.73 22.00
N ASP A 119 -13.60 5.20 20.82
CA ASP A 119 -14.96 5.00 20.29
C ASP A 119 -15.13 3.53 19.92
N VAL A 120 -15.94 2.83 20.71
CA VAL A 120 -16.23 1.40 20.54
C VAL A 120 -16.98 1.14 19.22
N ALA A 121 -17.87 2.03 18.79
CA ALA A 121 -18.63 1.86 17.55
C ALA A 121 -17.74 1.97 16.30
N ARG A 122 -16.65 2.74 16.41
CA ARG A 122 -15.60 2.76 15.39
C ARG A 122 -14.79 1.47 15.39
N ILE A 123 -14.46 0.94 16.57
CA ILE A 123 -13.64 -0.26 16.72
C ILE A 123 -14.33 -1.52 16.22
N GLN A 124 -15.65 -1.63 16.39
CA GLN A 124 -16.48 -2.68 15.78
C GLN A 124 -16.46 -2.67 14.24
N ARG A 125 -16.01 -1.57 13.64
CA ARG A 125 -15.94 -1.35 12.18
C ARG A 125 -14.52 -0.94 11.75
N CYS A 126 -13.51 -1.45 12.45
CA CYS A 126 -12.12 -1.18 12.12
C CYS A 126 -11.75 -1.81 10.76
N ASP A 127 -10.83 -1.19 10.02
CA ASP A 127 -10.34 -1.70 8.73
C ASP A 127 -9.04 -2.51 8.87
N ILE A 128 -8.32 -2.33 9.98
CA ILE A 128 -7.07 -3.02 10.29
C ILE A 128 -7.25 -3.85 11.57
N HIS A 129 -6.87 -5.12 11.49
CA HIS A 129 -6.93 -6.04 12.62
C HIS A 129 -5.63 -6.83 12.74
N TYR A 130 -5.25 -7.13 13.97
CA TYR A 130 -4.17 -8.04 14.33
C TYR A 130 -4.76 -9.39 14.74
N VAL A 131 -4.28 -10.46 14.13
CA VAL A 131 -4.58 -11.82 14.58
C VAL A 131 -3.52 -12.21 15.60
N SER A 132 -3.95 -12.57 16.81
CA SER A 132 -3.04 -13.01 17.86
C SER A 132 -2.82 -14.53 17.81
N PRO A 133 -1.71 -15.03 18.38
CA PRO A 133 -1.41 -16.47 18.42
C PRO A 133 -2.46 -17.33 19.17
N ASP A 134 -3.24 -16.71 20.07
CA ASP A 134 -4.38 -17.36 20.75
C ASP A 134 -5.69 -17.30 19.95
N GLY A 135 -5.64 -16.87 18.69
CA GLY A 135 -6.77 -16.87 17.76
C GLY A 135 -7.72 -15.69 17.87
N ARG A 136 -7.44 -14.69 18.72
CA ARG A 136 -8.25 -13.47 18.80
C ARG A 136 -7.98 -12.55 17.61
N LEU A 137 -9.02 -11.85 17.17
CA LEU A 137 -8.94 -10.76 16.20
C LEU A 137 -9.04 -9.43 16.95
N ILE A 138 -7.94 -8.68 17.00
CA ILE A 138 -7.82 -7.46 17.79
C ILE A 138 -7.80 -6.25 16.85
N PRO A 139 -8.78 -5.33 16.93
CA PRO A 139 -8.77 -4.10 16.14
C PRO A 139 -7.53 -3.25 16.37
N PHE A 140 -7.08 -2.53 15.34
CA PHE A 140 -5.86 -1.72 15.41
C PHE A 140 -5.87 -0.72 16.56
N CYS A 141 -6.97 0.03 16.73
CA CYS A 141 -7.06 1.03 17.79
C CYS A 141 -7.02 0.37 19.17
N THR A 142 -7.72 -0.75 19.37
CA THR A 142 -7.66 -1.53 20.62
C THR A 142 -6.25 -2.01 20.94
N PHE A 143 -5.52 -2.49 19.93
CA PHE A 143 -4.15 -2.98 20.08
C PHE A 143 -3.16 -1.89 20.47
N ASN A 144 -3.38 -0.64 20.01
CA ASN A 144 -2.44 0.46 20.22
C ASN A 144 -2.81 1.39 21.38
N VAL A 145 -4.10 1.59 21.67
CA VAL A 145 -4.57 2.46 22.77
C VAL A 145 -4.47 1.78 24.12
N PHE A 146 -4.72 0.47 24.19
CA PHE A 146 -4.61 -0.31 25.43
C PHE A 146 -3.57 -1.43 25.28
N PRO A 147 -2.29 -1.08 25.01
CA PRO A 147 -1.27 -2.06 24.69
C PRO A 147 -1.02 -3.04 25.82
N GLU A 148 -1.10 -2.62 27.08
CA GLU A 148 -0.90 -3.46 28.26
C GLU A 148 -1.90 -4.62 28.35
N ILE A 149 -3.13 -4.41 27.88
CA ILE A 149 -4.19 -5.42 27.90
C ILE A 149 -4.05 -6.39 26.71
N TYR A 150 -3.81 -5.84 25.52
CA TYR A 150 -3.91 -6.59 24.27
C TYR A 150 -2.56 -6.95 23.66
N ARG A 151 -1.65 -5.98 23.49
CA ARG A 151 -0.37 -6.20 22.80
C ARG A 151 0.68 -6.80 23.72
N ASP A 152 1.01 -6.12 24.81
CA ASP A 152 2.20 -6.37 25.62
C ASP A 152 2.07 -7.67 26.39
N ARG A 153 0.86 -7.96 26.93
CA ARG A 153 0.55 -9.26 27.53
C ARG A 153 0.78 -10.41 26.55
N LEU A 154 0.27 -10.27 25.32
CA LEU A 154 0.43 -11.30 24.29
C LEU A 154 1.88 -11.45 23.86
N GLN A 155 2.56 -10.34 23.58
CA GLN A 155 3.96 -10.37 23.20
C GLN A 155 4.80 -11.03 24.28
N LYS A 156 4.55 -10.77 25.56
CA LYS A 156 5.28 -11.42 26.66
C LYS A 156 5.05 -12.94 26.74
N ILE A 157 3.82 -13.40 26.52
CA ILE A 157 3.47 -14.83 26.56
C ILE A 157 4.10 -15.58 25.38
N TYR A 158 4.12 -14.97 24.19
CA TYR A 158 4.53 -15.61 22.94
C TYR A 158 5.93 -15.19 22.46
N SER A 159 6.64 -14.33 23.20
CA SER A 159 8.00 -13.92 22.86
C SER A 159 9.00 -15.01 23.17
N TYR A 160 10.04 -15.10 22.35
CA TYR A 160 11.26 -15.83 22.64
C TYR A 160 12.34 -14.86 23.10
N SER A 161 13.18 -15.28 24.04
CA SER A 161 14.44 -14.56 24.28
C SER A 161 15.31 -14.58 23.01
N ILE A 162 16.22 -13.61 22.90
CA ILE A 162 17.15 -13.56 21.75
C ILE A 162 17.94 -14.87 21.65
N LYS A 163 18.35 -15.46 22.78
CA LYS A 163 19.09 -16.72 22.83
C LYS A 163 18.28 -17.88 22.23
N GLU A 164 17.04 -18.08 22.69
CA GLU A 164 16.15 -19.13 22.18
C GLU A 164 15.88 -18.95 20.69
N TYR A 165 15.62 -17.70 20.25
CA TYR A 165 15.41 -17.42 18.84
C TYR A 165 16.64 -17.76 17.98
N LEU A 166 17.85 -17.44 18.44
CA LEU A 166 19.08 -17.77 17.76
C LEU A 166 19.30 -19.29 17.67
N GLU A 167 19.02 -20.03 18.74
CA GLU A 167 19.13 -21.50 18.77
C GLU A 167 18.10 -22.15 17.82
N MET A 168 16.82 -21.75 17.91
CA MET A 168 15.74 -22.26 17.05
C MET A 168 16.02 -22.05 15.56
N ASN A 169 16.61 -20.91 15.21
CA ASN A 169 16.92 -20.56 13.82
C ASN A 169 18.36 -20.93 13.40
N ARG A 170 19.13 -21.59 14.27
CA ARG A 170 20.55 -21.96 14.04
C ARG A 170 21.42 -20.76 13.64
N LEU A 171 21.19 -19.61 14.27
CA LEU A 171 21.91 -18.36 14.07
C LEU A 171 22.93 -18.15 15.20
N LYS A 172 24.11 -17.64 14.86
CA LYS A 172 25.11 -17.17 15.84
C LYS A 172 24.83 -15.74 16.31
N SER A 173 24.17 -14.93 15.47
CA SER A 173 23.88 -13.52 15.76
C SER A 173 22.70 -13.01 14.95
N MET A 174 21.92 -12.07 15.51
CA MET A 174 20.85 -11.36 14.81
C MET A 174 21.36 -10.60 13.57
N SER A 175 22.65 -10.29 13.50
CA SER A 175 23.28 -9.68 12.32
C SER A 175 23.27 -10.55 11.06
N GLN A 176 22.97 -11.85 11.19
CA GLN A 176 22.89 -12.77 10.04
C GLN A 176 21.58 -12.64 9.27
N ILE A 177 20.50 -12.22 9.93
CA ILE A 177 19.18 -12.03 9.29
C ILE A 177 18.91 -10.56 8.92
N LYS A 178 19.77 -9.64 9.38
CA LYS A 178 19.68 -8.24 8.97
C LYS A 178 20.19 -8.07 7.55
N TYR A 179 19.52 -7.21 6.79
CA TYR A 179 19.99 -6.79 5.48
C TYR A 179 21.41 -6.22 5.57
N ARG A 180 22.28 -6.66 4.65
CA ARG A 180 23.65 -6.17 4.52
C ARG A 180 23.77 -5.45 3.19
N ARG A 181 24.15 -4.18 3.24
CA ARG A 181 24.22 -3.32 2.07
C ARG A 181 25.51 -3.60 1.29
N ASN A 182 25.39 -3.94 0.02
CA ASN A 182 26.51 -3.94 -0.91
C ASN A 182 26.45 -2.67 -1.75
N ILE A 183 27.22 -1.65 -1.36
CA ILE A 183 27.14 -0.31 -1.96
C ILE A 183 27.58 -0.37 -3.42
N ARG A 184 28.71 -1.03 -3.73
CA ARG A 184 29.24 -1.12 -5.10
C ARG A 184 28.27 -1.81 -6.04
N LYS A 185 27.68 -2.93 -5.60
CA LYS A 185 26.68 -3.66 -6.39
C LYS A 185 25.42 -2.83 -6.61
N LEU A 186 24.96 -2.09 -5.62
CA LEU A 186 23.79 -1.21 -5.80
C LEU A 186 24.10 -0.14 -6.85
N GLU A 187 25.22 0.57 -6.70
CA GLU A 187 25.61 1.68 -7.59
C GLU A 187 25.99 1.24 -9.02
N SER A 188 26.35 -0.04 -9.21
CA SER A 188 26.59 -0.60 -10.54
C SER A 188 25.29 -0.89 -11.31
N THR A 189 24.15 -1.04 -10.62
CA THR A 189 22.88 -1.32 -11.29
C THR A 189 22.27 -0.07 -11.92
N GLU A 190 21.76 -0.23 -13.14
CA GLU A 190 21.01 0.82 -13.84
C GLU A 190 19.77 1.26 -13.06
N LEU A 191 19.07 0.31 -12.43
CA LEU A 191 17.87 0.57 -11.64
C LEU A 191 18.14 1.56 -10.49
N TYR A 192 19.24 1.37 -9.75
CA TYR A 192 19.61 2.27 -8.66
C TYR A 192 19.88 3.68 -9.19
N ARG A 193 20.65 3.80 -10.29
CA ARG A 193 20.95 5.09 -10.91
C ARG A 193 19.69 5.82 -11.37
N LYS A 194 18.80 5.13 -12.10
CA LYS A 194 17.52 5.68 -12.56
C LYS A 194 16.59 6.08 -11.42
N THR A 195 16.59 5.32 -10.33
CA THR A 195 15.70 5.59 -9.18
C THR A 195 16.10 6.86 -8.43
N TYR A 196 17.40 7.16 -8.35
CA TYR A 196 17.90 8.35 -7.67
C TYR A 196 18.19 9.54 -8.60
N GLU A 197 18.15 9.34 -9.92
CA GLU A 197 18.32 10.39 -10.93
C GLU A 197 17.38 11.59 -10.66
N GLY A 198 17.95 12.80 -10.64
CA GLY A 198 17.21 14.04 -10.35
C GLY A 198 16.83 14.27 -8.89
N PHE A 199 16.91 13.25 -8.01
CA PHE A 199 16.66 13.38 -6.57
C PHE A 199 17.95 13.43 -5.75
N TRP A 200 18.91 12.54 -6.04
CA TRP A 200 20.16 12.41 -5.31
C TRP A 200 21.26 11.85 -6.23
N ASP A 201 22.45 12.46 -6.19
CA ASP A 201 23.61 11.95 -6.91
C ASP A 201 24.52 11.14 -5.96
N PRO A 202 24.61 9.80 -6.12
CA PRO A 202 25.46 8.96 -5.30
C PRO A 202 26.94 9.35 -5.38
N SER A 203 27.42 9.97 -6.47
CA SER A 203 28.83 10.33 -6.61
C SER A 203 29.28 11.47 -5.69
N ARG A 204 28.35 12.21 -5.09
CA ARG A 204 28.63 13.32 -4.15
C ARG A 204 29.32 12.90 -2.86
N LEU A 205 29.22 11.63 -2.49
CA LEU A 205 29.87 11.08 -1.31
C LEU A 205 30.94 10.08 -1.73
N SER A 206 32.07 10.12 -1.04
CA SER A 206 33.05 9.04 -1.12
C SER A 206 32.45 7.71 -0.63
N TYR A 207 33.06 6.60 -1.06
CA TYR A 207 32.66 5.27 -0.59
C TYR A 207 32.71 5.16 0.94
N GLU A 208 33.74 5.74 1.58
CA GLU A 208 33.90 5.70 3.04
C GLU A 208 32.82 6.50 3.76
N GLU A 209 32.40 7.64 3.23
CA GLU A 209 31.28 8.41 3.78
C GLU A 209 29.97 7.62 3.69
N LYS A 210 29.70 7.00 2.53
CA LYS A 210 28.52 6.14 2.34
C LYS A 210 28.52 4.96 3.32
N LYS A 211 29.68 4.33 3.51
CA LYS A 211 29.87 3.22 4.43
C LYS A 211 29.60 3.66 5.87
N LYS A 212 30.17 4.80 6.29
CA LYS A 212 29.95 5.39 7.61
C LYS A 212 28.49 5.73 7.86
N ILE A 213 27.80 6.31 6.87
CA ILE A 213 26.37 6.60 6.95
C ILE A 213 25.56 5.31 7.09
N SER A 214 25.83 4.30 6.27
CA SER A 214 25.13 3.00 6.34
C SER A 214 25.24 2.36 7.72
N ILE A 215 26.45 2.34 8.29
CA ILE A 215 26.71 1.79 9.62
C ILE A 215 26.01 2.62 10.71
N ARG A 216 26.04 3.96 10.59
CA ARG A 216 25.31 4.87 11.50
C ARG A 216 23.81 4.60 11.52
N PHE A 217 23.22 4.24 10.37
CA PHE A 217 21.82 3.81 10.26
C PHE A 217 21.59 2.35 10.70
N GLY A 218 22.60 1.66 11.25
CA GLY A 218 22.48 0.28 11.73
C GLY A 218 22.45 -0.77 10.62
N ILE A 219 22.87 -0.42 9.39
CA ILE A 219 22.90 -1.32 8.24
C ILE A 219 24.36 -1.67 7.93
N PRO A 220 24.81 -2.90 8.26
CA PRO A 220 26.15 -3.36 7.96
C PRO A 220 26.43 -3.31 6.45
N VAL A 221 27.67 -2.98 6.09
CA VAL A 221 28.14 -2.99 4.70
C VAL A 221 28.94 -4.25 4.45
N ILE A 222 28.71 -4.89 3.31
CA ILE A 222 29.50 -6.02 2.83
C ILE A 222 30.13 -5.71 1.50
N GLU A 223 31.28 -6.34 1.29
CA GLU A 223 32.04 -6.30 0.05
C GLU A 223 31.94 -7.72 -0.52
N GLN A 224 30.91 -7.94 -1.33
CA GLN A 224 30.70 -9.17 -2.11
C GLN A 224 30.77 -8.83 -3.59
#